data_AF-A0A966PZM3-F1
#
_entry.id   AF-A0A966PZM3-F1
#
_cell.length_a   1.000
_cell.length_b   1.000
_cell.length_c   1.000
_cell.angle_alpha   90.00
_cell.angle_beta   90.00
_cell.angle_gamma   90.00
#
_symmetry.space_group_name_H-M   'P 1'
#
loop_
_entity.id
_entity.type
_entity.pdbx_description
1 polymer ?
#
loop_
_entity_poly.entity_id
_entity_poly.type
_entity_poly.pdbx_seq_one_letter_code
_entity_poly.pdbx_strand_id
1 'polypeptide(L)'
;MLYTGLIGKNYKLTRETMKYKSVLVISDLHIPYHHPDAFAFLTALKKQYKPDHVVNIGDELDMHAMSMHDSDPDLYSAGHELAASISYIQKLEKIFPKMTIVHSNHSSMLFRRALKHGVPKGYLKHYNDYLGVGNGWQWVDDHTITLSDGSRCFFTHGLSADVLKVAMQYGMNTVQGHYHTKFSIGYYSNPDALVWGLQCGCLINQKSMAFQYAKNFKTR
;
A
#
# COMPACT_ATOMS: atom_id res chain seq x y z
N MET A 1 -41.18 30.71 8.41
CA MET A 1 -40.34 30.94 9.60
C MET A 1 -38.89 30.86 9.14
N LEU A 2 -38.30 32.02 8.84
CA LEU A 2 -36.94 32.16 8.32
C LEU A 2 -35.96 32.07 9.50
N TYR A 3 -35.08 31.07 9.51
CA TYR A 3 -33.92 31.08 10.39
C TYR A 3 -32.74 31.67 9.61
N THR A 4 -32.58 32.98 9.76
CA THR A 4 -31.33 33.69 9.49
C THR A 4 -30.46 33.58 10.75
N GLY A 5 -29.21 33.15 10.59
CA GLY A 5 -28.21 33.30 11.65
C GLY A 5 -27.23 32.14 11.77
N LEU A 6 -26.06 32.29 11.13
CA LEU A 6 -24.75 32.19 11.77
C LEU A 6 -23.67 32.47 10.72
N ILE A 7 -23.35 33.76 10.58
CA ILE A 7 -22.10 34.22 9.97
C ILE A 7 -21.01 33.87 10.97
N GLY A 8 -20.14 32.91 10.64
CA GLY A 8 -19.13 32.44 11.58
C GLY A 8 -18.00 31.66 10.92
N LYS A 9 -16.88 32.36 10.73
CA LYS A 9 -15.56 31.89 10.28
C LYS A 9 -15.42 31.66 8.78
N ASN A 10 -14.91 32.70 8.11
CA ASN A 10 -14.03 32.53 6.96
C ASN A 10 -12.86 31.63 7.36
N TYR A 11 -13.00 30.31 7.18
CA TYR A 11 -11.84 29.46 7.04
C TYR A 11 -11.15 29.89 5.75
N LYS A 12 -10.05 30.64 5.85
CA LYS A 12 -9.07 30.70 4.78
C LYS A 12 -8.59 29.26 4.55
N LEU A 13 -9.24 28.55 3.64
CA LEU A 13 -8.75 27.34 2.99
C LEU A 13 -7.60 27.76 2.08
N THR A 14 -6.47 28.13 2.68
CA THR A 14 -5.21 28.35 1.97
C THR A 14 -4.13 27.51 2.65
N ARG A 15 -4.39 26.22 2.83
CA ARG A 15 -3.30 25.26 2.69
C ARG A 15 -3.19 25.05 1.20
N GLU A 16 -2.17 25.63 0.57
CA GLU A 16 -1.75 25.13 -0.73
C GLU A 16 -1.60 23.61 -0.57
N THR A 17 -2.46 22.86 -1.27
CA THR A 17 -2.36 21.41 -1.26
C THR A 17 -1.03 21.06 -1.91
N MET A 18 -0.13 20.47 -1.12
CA MET A 18 1.16 20.00 -1.61
C MET A 18 0.93 19.14 -2.85
N LYS A 19 1.47 19.57 -3.98
CA LYS A 19 1.41 18.83 -5.25
C LYS A 19 2.72 18.07 -5.41
N TYR A 20 2.61 16.77 -5.65
CA TYR A 20 3.78 15.93 -5.94
C TYR A 20 4.05 15.90 -7.44
N LYS A 21 5.31 16.05 -7.84
CA LYS A 21 5.73 16.03 -9.24
C LYS A 21 5.96 14.61 -9.74
N SER A 22 6.40 13.71 -8.86
CA SER A 22 6.68 12.32 -9.22
C SER A 22 6.44 11.39 -8.04
N VAL A 23 5.43 10.56 -8.17
CA VAL A 23 5.04 9.57 -7.16
C VAL A 23 5.53 8.21 -7.61
N LEU A 24 6.37 7.57 -6.79
CA LEU A 24 6.72 6.16 -6.97
C LEU A 24 5.80 5.29 -6.11
N VAL A 25 5.17 4.29 -6.74
CA VAL A 25 4.32 3.32 -6.06
C VAL A 25 5.05 1.99 -5.96
N ILE A 26 5.19 1.47 -4.74
CA ILE A 26 5.72 0.15 -4.42
C ILE A 26 4.53 -0.74 -4.10
N SER A 27 4.46 -1.91 -4.73
CA SER A 27 3.34 -2.85 -4.54
C SER A 27 3.82 -4.18 -3.99
N ASP A 28 3.01 -4.80 -3.13
CA ASP A 28 2.98 -6.23 -2.79
C ASP A 28 4.35 -6.92 -2.88
N LEU A 29 5.28 -6.52 -2.00
CA LEU A 29 6.60 -7.11 -1.92
C LEU A 29 6.54 -8.51 -1.32
N HIS A 30 5.64 -8.72 -0.35
CA HIS A 30 5.54 -9.96 0.42
C HIS A 30 6.90 -10.40 0.96
N ILE A 31 7.62 -9.52 1.65
CA ILE A 31 8.90 -9.88 2.28
C ILE A 31 8.65 -11.00 3.31
N PRO A 32 9.44 -12.09 3.31
CA PRO A 32 10.75 -12.27 2.64
C PRO A 32 10.69 -12.92 1.25
N TYR A 33 9.52 -13.12 0.67
CA TYR A 33 9.29 -13.83 -0.60
C TYR A 33 9.24 -12.95 -1.86
N HIS A 34 9.58 -11.67 -1.76
CA HIS A 34 9.78 -10.76 -2.89
C HIS A 34 10.67 -11.35 -4.02
N HIS A 35 10.49 -10.84 -5.24
CA HIS A 35 11.31 -11.19 -6.39
C HIS A 35 12.79 -10.86 -6.09
N PRO A 36 13.77 -11.75 -6.44
CA PRO A 36 15.19 -11.52 -6.15
C PRO A 36 15.72 -10.15 -6.63
N ASP A 37 15.21 -9.68 -7.78
CA ASP A 37 15.60 -8.41 -8.38
C ASP A 37 14.81 -7.19 -7.84
N ALA A 38 13.81 -7.37 -6.98
CA ALA A 38 12.89 -6.29 -6.58
C ALA A 38 13.62 -5.08 -5.99
N PHE A 39 14.60 -5.30 -5.11
CA PHE A 39 15.39 -4.21 -4.51
C PHE A 39 16.30 -3.50 -5.51
N ALA A 40 16.88 -4.24 -6.47
CA ALA A 40 17.70 -3.66 -7.53
C ALA A 40 16.83 -2.81 -8.47
N PHE A 41 15.67 -3.34 -8.84
CA PHE A 41 14.65 -2.66 -9.64
C PHE A 41 14.18 -1.36 -8.96
N LEU A 42 13.79 -1.41 -7.69
CA LEU A 42 13.36 -0.23 -6.93
C LEU A 42 14.47 0.82 -6.81
N THR A 43 15.72 0.40 -6.64
CA THR A 43 16.88 1.30 -6.63
C THR A 43 17.06 1.99 -7.98
N ALA A 44 16.91 1.24 -9.09
CA ALA A 44 16.99 1.79 -10.44
C ALA A 44 15.87 2.81 -10.70
N LEU A 45 14.62 2.50 -10.33
CA LEU A 45 13.49 3.42 -10.43
C LEU A 45 13.73 4.70 -9.64
N LYS A 46 14.18 4.60 -8.39
CA LYS A 46 14.51 5.77 -7.57
C LYS A 46 15.57 6.65 -8.24
N LYS A 47 16.62 6.05 -8.80
CA LYS A 47 17.72 6.77 -9.48
C LYS A 47 17.23 7.47 -10.76
N GLN A 48 16.41 6.78 -11.55
CA GLN A 48 15.93 7.27 -12.84
C GLN A 48 14.89 8.38 -12.67
N TYR A 49 13.86 8.15 -11.87
CA TYR A 49 12.70 9.03 -11.79
C TYR A 49 12.78 10.06 -10.66
N LYS A 50 13.64 9.84 -9.66
CA LYS A 50 13.86 10.75 -8.51
C LYS A 50 12.52 11.21 -7.89
N PRO A 51 11.67 10.26 -7.43
CA PRO A 51 10.35 10.59 -6.91
C PRO A 51 10.45 11.53 -5.72
N ASP A 52 9.54 12.49 -5.66
CA ASP A 52 9.37 13.39 -4.51
C ASP A 52 8.34 12.86 -3.50
N HIS A 53 7.63 11.78 -3.85
CA HIS A 53 6.78 11.01 -2.95
C HIS A 53 6.87 9.52 -3.21
N VAL A 54 6.86 8.71 -2.15
CA VAL A 54 6.90 7.25 -2.23
C VAL A 54 5.71 6.69 -1.46
N VAL A 55 4.87 5.94 -2.15
CA VAL A 55 3.73 5.25 -1.57
C VAL A 55 3.97 3.74 -1.69
N ASN A 56 3.97 3.04 -0.58
CA ASN A 56 3.83 1.58 -0.58
C ASN A 56 2.35 1.26 -0.38
N ILE A 57 1.77 0.54 -1.33
CA ILE A 57 0.34 0.24 -1.35
C ILE A 57 -0.05 -0.90 -0.40
N GLY A 58 0.91 -1.39 0.40
CA GLY A 58 0.71 -2.45 1.38
C GLY A 58 1.31 -3.79 0.93
N ASP A 59 1.08 -4.82 1.75
CA ASP A 59 1.69 -6.15 1.58
C ASP A 59 3.23 -6.07 1.52
N GLU A 60 3.80 -5.23 2.38
CA GLU A 60 5.24 -5.10 2.55
C GLU A 60 5.87 -6.36 3.15
N LEU A 61 5.15 -6.99 4.09
CA LEU A 61 5.47 -8.29 4.66
C LEU A 61 4.43 -9.32 4.21
N ASP A 62 4.84 -10.57 4.08
CA ASP A 62 3.94 -11.66 3.71
C ASP A 62 3.14 -12.19 4.90
N MET A 63 3.67 -12.20 6.12
CA MET A 63 2.95 -12.67 7.31
C MET A 63 2.22 -14.02 7.12
N HIS A 64 2.77 -14.93 6.32
CA HIS A 64 2.10 -16.18 5.89
C HIS A 64 1.66 -17.04 7.07
N ALA A 65 2.57 -17.26 8.03
CA ALA A 65 2.27 -18.09 9.20
C ALA A 65 1.26 -17.43 10.17
N MET A 66 1.02 -16.12 10.03
CA MET A 66 -0.03 -15.41 10.76
C MET A 66 -1.32 -15.30 9.94
N SER A 67 -1.35 -15.80 8.71
CA SER A 67 -2.57 -15.80 7.91
C SER A 67 -3.73 -16.44 8.67
N MET A 68 -4.94 -15.99 8.34
CA MET A 68 -6.18 -16.58 8.84
C MET A 68 -6.61 -17.80 8.00
N HIS A 69 -5.89 -18.05 6.90
CA HIS A 69 -5.96 -19.27 6.10
C HIS A 69 -4.95 -20.30 6.58
N ASP A 70 -5.12 -21.55 6.16
CA ASP A 70 -4.20 -22.62 6.51
C ASP A 70 -2.77 -22.27 6.05
N SER A 71 -1.83 -22.40 6.99
CA SER A 71 -0.42 -22.17 6.72
C SER A 71 0.24 -23.46 6.25
N ASP A 72 0.94 -23.41 5.13
CA ASP A 72 1.84 -24.48 4.70
C ASP A 72 2.93 -24.72 5.77
N PRO A 73 3.03 -25.93 6.36
CA PRO A 73 3.99 -26.23 7.42
C PRO A 73 5.45 -26.22 6.94
N ASP A 74 5.70 -26.26 5.63
CA ASP A 74 7.06 -26.20 5.05
C ASP A 74 7.57 -24.75 4.89
N LEU A 75 6.72 -23.74 5.17
CA LEU A 75 7.11 -22.33 5.21
C LEU A 75 7.55 -21.90 6.62
N TYR A 76 8.15 -20.71 6.70
CA TYR A 76 8.64 -20.19 7.98
C TYR A 76 7.53 -20.07 9.03
N SER A 77 7.85 -20.39 10.29
CA SER A 77 7.02 -20.00 11.42
C SER A 77 6.97 -18.47 11.54
N ALA A 78 5.93 -17.93 12.19
CA ALA A 78 5.74 -16.48 12.29
C ALA A 78 6.97 -15.72 12.86
N GLY A 79 7.66 -16.31 13.85
CA GLY A 79 8.87 -15.72 14.42
C GLY A 79 10.06 -15.76 13.48
N HIS A 80 10.25 -16.87 12.74
CA HIS A 80 11.31 -16.99 11.75
C HIS A 80 11.07 -16.06 10.55
N GLU A 81 9.83 -15.97 10.07
CA GLU A 81 9.45 -15.10 8.97
C GLU A 81 9.72 -13.62 9.30
N LEU A 82 9.35 -13.19 10.51
CA LEU A 82 9.68 -11.84 10.99
C LEU A 82 11.19 -11.63 11.01
N ALA A 83 11.96 -12.55 11.61
CA ALA A 83 13.42 -12.44 11.70
C ALA A 83 14.09 -12.36 10.32
N ALA A 84 13.64 -13.16 9.35
CA ALA A 84 14.11 -13.11 7.97
C ALA A 84 13.78 -11.77 7.30
N SER A 85 12.60 -11.22 7.61
CA SER A 85 12.10 -9.97 7.04
C SER A 85 12.84 -8.72 7.49
N ILE A 86 13.31 -8.66 8.75
CA ILE A 86 13.96 -7.46 9.30
C ILE A 86 15.12 -6.97 8.42
N SER A 87 15.97 -7.87 7.94
CA SER A 87 17.13 -7.50 7.11
C SER A 87 16.72 -6.83 5.78
N TYR A 88 15.64 -7.31 5.16
CA TYR A 88 15.09 -6.75 3.92
C TYR A 88 14.37 -5.43 4.17
N ILE A 89 13.67 -5.30 5.30
CA ILE A 89 13.01 -4.06 5.70
C ILE A 89 14.03 -2.94 5.94
N GLN A 90 15.14 -3.23 6.62
CA GLN A 90 16.25 -2.28 6.79
C GLN A 90 16.87 -1.88 5.44
N LYS A 91 17.01 -2.83 4.52
CA LYS A 91 17.44 -2.55 3.15
C LYS A 91 16.44 -1.65 2.42
N LEU A 92 15.14 -1.88 2.60
CA LEU A 92 14.08 -1.07 1.99
C LEU A 92 14.11 0.34 2.53
N GLU A 93 14.22 0.52 3.85
CA GLU A 93 14.33 1.83 4.50
C GLU A 93 15.57 2.60 4.03
N LYS A 94 16.71 1.92 3.86
CA LYS A 94 17.92 2.55 3.30
C LYS A 94 17.67 3.09 1.88
N ILE A 95 16.89 2.39 1.07
CA ILE A 95 16.49 2.87 -0.27
C ILE A 95 15.43 3.97 -0.14
N PHE A 96 14.45 3.83 0.73
CA PHE A 96 13.35 4.78 0.94
C PHE A 96 13.21 5.16 2.41
N PRO A 97 13.99 6.15 2.89
CA PRO A 97 13.94 6.57 4.29
C PRO A 97 12.61 7.22 4.69
N LYS A 98 11.83 7.67 3.71
CA LYS A 98 10.51 8.28 3.88
C LYS A 98 9.55 7.65 2.91
N MET A 99 8.42 7.17 3.42
CA MET A 99 7.34 6.60 2.62
C MET A 99 6.02 6.64 3.38
N THR A 100 4.93 6.81 2.64
CA THR A 100 3.58 6.52 3.13
C THR A 100 3.26 5.07 2.82
N ILE A 101 2.79 4.32 3.82
CA ILE A 101 2.43 2.91 3.70
C ILE A 101 0.95 2.78 3.98
N VAL A 102 0.22 2.31 2.97
CA VAL A 102 -1.20 2.04 3.09
C VAL A 102 -1.38 0.68 3.76
N HIS A 103 -2.26 0.62 4.76
CA HIS A 103 -2.57 -0.63 5.44
C HIS A 103 -3.19 -1.65 4.49
N SER A 104 -2.76 -2.90 4.61
CA SER A 104 -3.26 -4.04 3.85
C SER A 104 -3.84 -5.13 4.75
N ASN A 105 -4.36 -6.19 4.12
CA ASN A 105 -4.75 -7.40 4.83
C ASN A 105 -3.53 -8.06 5.51
N HIS A 106 -2.34 -7.97 4.93
CA HIS A 106 -1.12 -8.49 5.57
C HIS A 106 -0.59 -7.56 6.66
N SER A 107 -0.43 -6.26 6.42
CA SER A 107 0.12 -5.35 7.44
C SER A 107 -0.74 -5.35 8.72
N SER A 108 -2.07 -5.37 8.57
CA SER A 108 -3.01 -5.38 9.70
C SER A 108 -3.12 -6.73 10.41
N MET A 109 -2.52 -7.80 9.89
CA MET A 109 -2.75 -9.19 10.33
C MET A 109 -2.44 -9.38 11.82
N LEU A 110 -1.27 -8.91 12.28
CA LEU A 110 -0.86 -9.01 13.69
C LEU A 110 -1.92 -8.40 14.63
N PHE A 111 -2.38 -7.19 14.30
CA PHE A 111 -3.35 -6.45 15.10
C PHE A 111 -4.72 -7.11 15.09
N ARG A 112 -5.17 -7.60 13.92
CA ARG A 112 -6.46 -8.31 13.79
C ARG A 112 -6.46 -9.63 14.57
N ARG A 113 -5.35 -10.38 14.54
CA ARG A 113 -5.20 -11.61 15.35
C ARG A 113 -5.22 -11.31 16.84
N ALA A 114 -4.44 -10.33 17.29
CA ALA A 114 -4.41 -9.93 18.69
C ALA A 114 -5.80 -9.55 19.20
N LEU A 115 -6.52 -8.71 18.44
CA LEU A 115 -7.87 -8.30 18.80
C LEU A 115 -8.84 -9.49 18.87
N LYS A 116 -8.78 -10.43 17.92
CA LYS A 116 -9.59 -11.66 17.93
C LYS A 116 -9.39 -12.49 19.21
N HIS A 117 -8.20 -12.45 19.78
CA HIS A 117 -7.86 -13.14 21.03
C HIS A 117 -7.94 -12.23 22.27
N GLY A 118 -8.64 -11.09 22.17
CA GLY A 118 -8.91 -10.22 23.31
C GLY A 118 -7.76 -9.31 23.72
N VAL A 119 -6.71 -9.18 22.90
CA VAL A 119 -5.56 -8.29 23.14
C VAL A 119 -5.76 -6.96 22.41
N PRO A 120 -5.95 -5.83 23.12
CA PRO A 120 -6.10 -4.52 22.49
C PRO A 120 -4.82 -4.07 21.77
N LYS A 121 -4.98 -3.31 20.66
CA LYS A 121 -3.88 -2.75 19.85
C LYS A 121 -2.86 -1.95 20.69
N GLY A 122 -3.29 -1.28 21.76
CA GLY A 122 -2.41 -0.51 22.63
C GLY A 122 -1.34 -1.31 23.38
N TYR A 123 -1.47 -2.64 23.47
CA TYR A 123 -0.43 -3.51 24.04
C TYR A 123 0.64 -3.91 23.01
N LEU A 124 0.39 -3.65 21.73
CA LEU A 124 1.30 -4.03 20.65
C LEU A 124 2.22 -2.87 20.29
N LYS A 125 3.46 -3.21 19.95
CA LYS A 125 4.42 -2.27 19.39
C LYS A 125 3.87 -1.64 18.11
N HIS A 126 4.21 -0.37 17.87
CA HIS A 126 3.93 0.26 16.59
C HIS A 126 4.70 -0.45 15.47
N TYR A 127 4.21 -0.34 14.23
CA TYR A 127 4.84 -0.95 13.06
C TYR A 127 6.34 -0.66 12.97
N ASN A 128 6.70 0.61 13.10
CA ASN A 128 8.10 1.03 13.03
C ASN A 128 8.97 0.38 14.11
N ASP A 129 8.43 0.18 15.32
CA ASP A 129 9.19 -0.34 16.45
C ASP A 129 9.52 -1.82 16.30
N TYR A 130 8.56 -2.65 15.85
CA TYR A 130 8.83 -4.08 15.67
C TYR A 130 9.60 -4.37 14.38
N LEU A 131 9.48 -3.51 13.37
CA LEU A 131 10.25 -3.58 12.13
C LEU A 131 11.67 -3.00 12.27
N GLY A 132 11.92 -2.22 13.32
CA GLY A 132 13.21 -1.57 13.54
C GLY A 132 13.53 -0.48 12.52
N VAL A 133 12.51 0.26 12.08
CA VAL A 133 12.63 1.41 11.15
C VAL A 133 12.36 2.73 11.86
N GLY A 134 12.85 3.83 11.31
CA GLY A 134 12.66 5.18 11.83
C GLY A 134 11.28 5.77 11.53
N ASN A 135 11.09 7.00 12.02
CA ASN A 135 9.82 7.73 11.91
C ASN A 135 9.49 8.25 10.50
N GLY A 136 10.33 7.97 9.50
CA GLY A 136 10.07 8.37 8.12
C GLY A 136 8.99 7.52 7.44
N TRP A 137 8.69 6.34 7.98
CA TRP A 137 7.62 5.47 7.51
C TRP A 137 6.32 5.82 8.21
N GLN A 138 5.33 6.24 7.43
CA GLN A 138 4.04 6.74 7.90
C GLN A 138 2.94 5.79 7.46
N TRP A 139 2.23 5.20 8.43
CA TRP A 139 1.21 4.19 8.17
C TRP A 139 -0.18 4.81 8.19
N VAL A 140 -0.99 4.53 7.17
CA VAL A 140 -2.32 5.13 6.97
C VAL A 140 -3.32 4.10 6.47
N ASP A 141 -4.60 4.26 6.77
CA ASP A 141 -5.66 3.39 6.24
C ASP A 141 -5.87 3.61 4.74
N ASP A 142 -5.82 4.88 4.31
CA ASP A 142 -5.84 5.30 2.92
C ASP A 142 -5.06 6.61 2.74
N HIS A 143 -4.74 6.93 1.48
CA HIS A 143 -3.98 8.14 1.18
C HIS A 143 -4.56 8.84 -0.04
N THR A 144 -4.90 10.13 0.09
CA THR A 144 -5.26 10.96 -1.06
C THR A 144 -4.28 12.12 -1.21
N ILE A 145 -3.79 12.32 -2.43
CA ILE A 145 -2.90 13.44 -2.78
C ILE A 145 -3.44 14.23 -3.96
N THR A 146 -2.88 15.42 -4.16
CA THR A 146 -3.03 16.19 -5.40
C THR A 146 -1.81 15.93 -6.28
N LEU A 147 -2.05 15.51 -7.52
CA LEU A 147 -1.02 15.27 -8.53
C LEU A 147 -0.55 16.59 -9.15
N SER A 148 0.51 16.52 -9.95
CA SER A 148 1.12 17.68 -10.61
C SER A 148 0.17 18.46 -11.51
N ASP A 149 -0.81 17.78 -12.11
CA ASP A 149 -1.85 18.38 -12.97
C ASP A 149 -3.02 18.97 -12.19
N GLY A 150 -3.01 18.87 -10.85
CA GLY A 150 -4.09 19.34 -9.98
C GLY A 150 -5.21 18.33 -9.75
N SER A 151 -5.20 17.18 -10.44
CA SER A 151 -6.15 16.10 -10.18
C SER A 151 -5.89 15.45 -8.82
N ARG A 152 -6.93 14.85 -8.23
CA ARG A 152 -6.80 14.06 -6.99
C ARG A 152 -6.57 12.60 -7.32
N CYS A 153 -5.73 11.94 -6.52
CA CYS A 153 -5.48 10.52 -6.62
C CYS A 153 -5.58 9.84 -5.26
N PHE A 154 -6.43 8.82 -5.19
CA PHE A 154 -6.70 7.97 -4.05
C PHE A 154 -5.84 6.70 -4.12
N PHE A 155 -5.19 6.35 -3.01
CA PHE A 155 -4.33 5.19 -2.87
C PHE A 155 -4.93 4.30 -1.78
N THR A 156 -5.19 3.06 -2.14
CA THR A 156 -5.73 2.03 -1.25
C THR A 156 -5.06 0.70 -1.56
N HIS A 157 -4.96 -0.21 -0.60
CA HIS A 157 -4.37 -1.52 -0.86
C HIS A 157 -5.17 -2.31 -1.90
N GLY A 158 -6.50 -2.39 -1.73
CA GLY A 158 -7.41 -3.03 -2.69
C GLY A 158 -8.85 -2.99 -2.20
N LEU A 159 -9.75 -2.42 -3.00
CA LEU A 159 -11.19 -2.34 -2.67
C LEU A 159 -12.09 -3.15 -3.61
N SER A 160 -11.68 -3.32 -4.87
CA SER A 160 -12.43 -4.05 -5.89
C SER A 160 -11.49 -4.65 -6.90
N ALA A 161 -11.78 -5.84 -7.43
CA ALA A 161 -10.96 -6.50 -8.44
C ALA A 161 -10.83 -5.70 -9.76
N ASP A 162 -11.66 -4.66 -9.93
CA ASP A 162 -11.60 -3.69 -11.00
C ASP A 162 -11.41 -2.29 -10.41
N VAL A 163 -10.19 -1.76 -10.53
CA VAL A 163 -9.80 -0.45 -10.02
C VAL A 163 -10.59 0.69 -10.68
N LEU A 164 -11.04 0.52 -11.93
CA LEU A 164 -11.76 1.58 -12.63
C LEU A 164 -13.12 1.84 -11.97
N LYS A 165 -13.76 0.79 -11.43
CA LYS A 165 -14.99 0.94 -10.63
C LYS A 165 -14.76 1.75 -9.36
N VAL A 166 -13.59 1.59 -8.72
CA VAL A 166 -13.22 2.38 -7.53
C VAL A 166 -13.03 3.84 -7.93
N ALA A 167 -12.28 4.10 -9.00
CA ALA A 167 -12.07 5.46 -9.52
C ALA A 167 -13.40 6.15 -9.89
N MET A 168 -14.33 5.41 -10.50
CA MET A 168 -15.68 5.90 -10.81
C MET A 168 -16.50 6.20 -9.56
N GLN A 169 -16.49 5.31 -8.56
CA GLN A 169 -17.25 5.47 -7.32
C GLN A 169 -16.75 6.67 -6.50
N TYR A 170 -15.44 6.89 -6.45
CA TYR A 170 -14.82 8.00 -5.73
C TYR A 170 -14.76 9.31 -6.55
N GLY A 171 -15.00 9.24 -7.86
CA GLY A 171 -14.92 10.39 -8.76
C GLY A 171 -13.51 10.99 -8.87
N MET A 172 -12.46 10.18 -8.68
CA MET A 172 -11.06 10.63 -8.74
C MET A 172 -10.12 9.51 -9.17
N ASN A 173 -8.89 9.87 -9.57
CA ASN A 173 -7.89 8.90 -9.97
C ASN A 173 -7.64 7.92 -8.81
N THR A 174 -7.40 6.64 -9.09
CA THR A 174 -7.20 5.63 -8.04
C THR A 174 -6.02 4.72 -8.36
N VAL A 175 -5.24 4.38 -7.35
CA VAL A 175 -4.16 3.39 -7.41
C VAL A 175 -4.40 2.31 -6.35
N GLN A 176 -4.28 1.04 -6.73
CA GLN A 176 -4.33 -0.09 -5.79
C GLN A 176 -3.46 -1.28 -6.22
N GLY A 177 -3.18 -2.19 -5.29
CA GLY A 177 -2.44 -3.46 -5.48
C GLY A 177 -3.32 -4.69 -5.22
N HIS A 178 -2.86 -5.63 -4.38
CA HIS A 178 -3.63 -6.75 -3.81
C HIS A 178 -4.03 -7.90 -4.76
N TYR A 179 -4.35 -7.64 -6.04
CA TYR A 179 -4.95 -8.68 -6.91
C TYR A 179 -3.96 -9.60 -7.65
N HIS A 180 -2.65 -9.43 -7.40
CA HIS A 180 -1.47 -10.26 -7.71
C HIS A 180 -1.30 -10.91 -9.09
N THR A 181 -2.30 -10.80 -9.97
CA THR A 181 -2.39 -11.38 -11.32
C THR A 181 -2.90 -10.34 -12.32
N LYS A 182 -3.07 -9.09 -11.87
CA LYS A 182 -3.60 -7.99 -12.66
C LYS A 182 -2.62 -6.84 -12.67
N PHE A 183 -2.41 -6.28 -13.85
CA PHE A 183 -1.77 -5.00 -14.06
C PHE A 183 -2.53 -4.29 -15.17
N SER A 184 -3.11 -3.13 -14.86
CA SER A 184 -3.90 -2.39 -15.83
C SER A 184 -4.00 -0.92 -15.48
N ILE A 185 -4.17 -0.10 -16.51
CA ILE A 185 -4.67 1.26 -16.38
C ILE A 185 -5.94 1.39 -17.21
N GLY A 186 -7.01 1.85 -16.57
CA GLY A 186 -8.30 2.11 -17.21
C GLY A 186 -8.65 3.58 -17.10
N TYR A 187 -9.36 4.10 -18.10
CA TYR A 187 -9.82 5.49 -18.15
C TYR A 187 -11.34 5.53 -18.25
N TYR A 188 -11.93 6.51 -17.57
CA TYR A 188 -13.36 6.81 -17.62
C TYR A 188 -13.54 8.33 -17.60
N SER A 189 -14.42 8.85 -18.45
CA SER A 189 -14.75 10.27 -18.47
C SER A 189 -16.13 10.49 -17.88
N ASN A 190 -16.24 11.47 -17.00
CA ASN A 190 -17.52 12.09 -16.63
C ASN A 190 -17.55 13.54 -17.19
N PRO A 191 -18.66 14.29 -17.04
CA PRO A 191 -18.75 15.67 -17.55
C PRO A 191 -17.71 16.64 -16.97
N ASP A 192 -17.15 16.35 -15.80
CA ASP A 192 -16.24 17.26 -15.08
C ASP A 192 -14.76 16.91 -15.28
N ALA A 193 -14.44 15.63 -15.51
CA ALA A 193 -13.06 15.14 -15.56
C ALA A 193 -12.90 13.80 -16.30
N LEU A 194 -11.69 13.62 -16.85
CA LEU A 194 -11.16 12.30 -17.19
C LEU A 194 -10.49 11.72 -15.95
N VAL A 195 -10.99 10.59 -15.45
CA VAL A 195 -10.41 9.86 -14.31
C VAL A 195 -9.82 8.53 -14.77
N TRP A 196 -8.79 8.07 -14.07
CA TRP A 196 -8.14 6.79 -14.34
C TRP A 196 -7.97 5.94 -13.09
N GLY A 197 -7.96 4.63 -13.28
CA GLY A 197 -7.65 3.65 -12.24
C GLY A 197 -6.41 2.84 -12.63
N LEU A 198 -5.41 2.79 -11.76
CA LEU A 198 -4.20 1.98 -11.90
C LEU A 198 -4.24 0.80 -10.94
N GLN A 199 -4.27 -0.40 -11.50
CA GLN A 199 -4.04 -1.64 -10.80
C GLN A 199 -2.53 -1.94 -10.90
N CYS A 200 -1.81 -1.76 -9.81
CA CYS A 200 -0.40 -2.12 -9.71
C CYS A 200 -0.24 -3.65 -9.83
N GLY A 201 0.86 -4.04 -10.48
CA GLY A 201 1.32 -5.42 -10.48
C GLY A 201 1.94 -5.79 -9.13
N CYS A 202 2.45 -7.01 -9.01
CA CYS A 202 2.97 -7.55 -7.74
C CYS A 202 4.48 -7.79 -7.82
N LEU A 203 5.20 -7.55 -6.72
CA LEU A 203 6.65 -7.74 -6.64
C LEU A 203 7.05 -9.05 -5.94
N ILE A 204 6.10 -9.94 -5.62
CA ILE A 204 6.39 -11.27 -5.08
C ILE A 204 7.13 -12.14 -6.10
N ASN A 205 8.00 -13.03 -5.61
CA ASN A 205 8.56 -14.08 -6.43
C ASN A 205 7.47 -15.11 -6.76
N GLN A 206 7.04 -15.16 -8.02
CA GLN A 206 6.02 -16.10 -8.49
C GLN A 206 6.37 -17.58 -8.27
N LYS A 207 7.66 -17.91 -8.12
CA LYS A 207 8.14 -19.28 -7.84
C LYS A 207 8.15 -19.61 -6.35
N SER A 208 7.90 -18.65 -5.47
CA SER A 208 7.87 -18.88 -4.03
C SER A 208 6.72 -19.82 -3.64
N MET A 209 6.97 -20.70 -2.66
CA MET A 209 5.90 -21.50 -2.06
C MET A 209 4.86 -20.62 -1.34
N ALA A 210 5.23 -19.43 -0.87
CA ALA A 210 4.24 -18.48 -0.32
C ALA A 210 3.18 -18.06 -1.36
N PHE A 211 3.48 -18.17 -2.65
CA PHE A 211 2.58 -17.82 -3.75
C PHE A 211 1.86 -19.02 -4.38
N GLN A 212 1.87 -20.21 -3.73
CA GLN A 212 1.25 -21.41 -4.31
C GLN A 212 -0.24 -21.24 -4.63
N TYR A 213 -0.98 -20.43 -3.85
CA TYR A 213 -2.39 -20.15 -4.12
C TYR A 213 -2.64 -19.53 -5.50
N ALA A 214 -1.64 -18.83 -6.06
CA ALA A 214 -1.74 -18.22 -7.36
C ALA A 214 -1.35 -19.14 -8.53
N LYS A 215 -0.82 -20.36 -8.26
CA LYS A 215 -0.38 -21.30 -9.31
C LYS A 215 -1.51 -21.69 -10.28
N ASN A 216 -2.76 -21.66 -9.85
CA ASN A 216 -3.90 -22.06 -10.68
C ASN A 216 -4.42 -20.95 -11.60
N PHE A 217 -3.96 -19.70 -11.45
CA PHE A 217 -4.30 -18.64 -12.40
C PHE A 217 -3.49 -18.84 -13.69
N LYS A 218 -4.21 -19.19 -14.77
CA LYS A 218 -3.64 -19.49 -16.09
C LYS A 218 -3.30 -18.23 -16.91
N THR A 219 -3.85 -17.08 -16.52
CA THR A 219 -3.47 -15.77 -17.03
C THR A 219 -2.27 -15.29 -16.23
N ARG A 220 -1.09 -15.73 -16.64
CA ARG A 220 0.21 -15.33 -16.11
C ARG A 220 0.89 -14.38 -17.08
#